data_AF-A0A963XJF5-F1
#
_entry.id   AF-A0A963XJF5-F1
#
_cell.length_a   1.000
_cell.length_b   1.000
_cell.length_c   1.000
_cell.angle_alpha   90.00
_cell.angle_beta   90.00
_cell.angle_gamma   90.00
#
_symmetry.space_group_name_H-M   'P 1'
#
loop_
_entity.id
_entity.type
_entity.pdbx_description
1 polymer ?
#
loop_
_entity_poly.entity_id
_entity_poly.type
_entity_poly.pdbx_seq_one_letter_code
_entity_poly.pdbx_strand_id
1 'polypeptide(L)'
;MMISGTQSYIAQLARRLETDPPKRKGDRTRERLKLAAATVLDRCGFFAMRVTDITEAAGASEGTFYIYFKDKNDITLEILREFLFGIQNSTANEPEGRDSPFNSIRESNLLWLKLVRNNAGLMRCVFQVSDDDPAFSRLVHASNRSWYERIARSVVRHNDKGAVDFPTALFAAWSLGAMMDEFMRRMLIYPDEAFVAFLGEVAPSDEALADALSVIWLRVLYPSAKAPTRLAGLARKLSRLSASEAGEFVSV
;
A
#
# COMPACT_ATOMS: atom_id res chain seq x y z
N MET A 1 3.61 16.30 3.78
CA MET A 1 3.55 15.54 5.05
C MET A 1 4.23 14.20 4.79
N MET A 2 5.26 13.84 5.57
CA MET A 2 5.88 12.52 5.43
C MET A 2 5.14 11.54 6.34
N ILE A 3 4.44 10.58 5.75
CA ILE A 3 3.89 9.46 6.50
C ILE A 3 5.09 8.66 7.00
N SER A 4 5.25 8.53 8.31
CA SER A 4 6.17 7.54 8.88
C SER A 4 5.55 6.18 8.61
N GLY A 5 6.26 5.33 7.86
CA GLY A 5 5.70 4.38 6.90
C GLY A 5 4.73 3.30 7.42
N THR A 6 4.49 3.18 8.71
CA THR A 6 3.55 2.17 9.26
C THR A 6 2.37 2.76 10.04
N GLN A 7 2.24 4.08 10.23
CA GLN A 7 1.19 4.61 11.12
C GLN A 7 -0.10 4.99 10.38
N SER A 8 -1.21 4.99 11.12
CA SER A 8 -2.51 5.46 10.64
C SER A 8 -2.46 6.95 10.25
N TYR A 9 -2.97 7.30 9.06
CA TYR A 9 -3.11 8.67 8.57
C TYR A 9 -3.91 9.53 9.55
N ILE A 10 -5.03 9.00 10.07
CA ILE A 10 -5.88 9.67 11.06
C ILE A 10 -5.06 9.98 12.32
N ALA A 11 -4.35 8.97 12.85
CA ALA A 11 -3.54 9.16 14.06
C ALA A 11 -2.39 10.15 13.85
N GLN A 12 -1.73 10.12 12.68
CA GLN A 12 -0.68 11.08 12.35
C GLN A 12 -1.21 12.50 12.23
N LEU A 13 -2.35 12.67 11.55
CA LEU A 13 -2.97 13.98 11.37
C LEU A 13 -3.46 14.55 12.72
N ALA A 14 -4.07 13.71 13.56
CA ALA A 14 -4.47 14.08 14.92
C ALA A 14 -3.26 14.49 15.77
N ARG A 15 -2.20 13.69 15.79
CA ARG A 15 -0.96 14.01 16.53
C ARG A 15 -0.35 15.31 16.05
N ARG A 16 -0.27 15.53 14.73
CA ARG A 16 0.26 16.78 14.17
C ARG A 16 -0.54 18.00 14.64
N LEU A 17 -1.87 17.90 14.65
CA LEU A 17 -2.72 18.98 15.14
C LEU A 17 -2.54 19.27 16.63
N GLU A 18 -2.12 18.28 17.42
CA GLU A 18 -1.82 18.44 18.84
C GLU A 18 -0.41 19.01 19.07
N THR A 19 0.61 18.46 18.41
CA THR A 19 2.02 18.74 18.72
C THR A 19 2.63 19.87 17.90
N ASP A 20 2.19 20.08 16.66
CA ASP A 20 2.69 21.12 15.76
C ASP A 20 1.57 21.65 14.84
N PRO A 21 0.55 22.30 15.42
CA PRO A 21 -0.59 22.79 14.65
C PRO A 21 -0.16 23.91 13.70
N PRO A 22 -0.79 24.01 12.50
CA PRO A 22 -0.56 25.14 11.61
C PRO A 22 -0.69 26.50 12.29
N LYS A 23 0.20 27.45 11.94
CA LYS A 23 0.23 28.78 12.58
C LYS A 23 -1.02 29.60 12.28
N ARG A 24 -1.55 29.53 11.06
CA ARG A 24 -2.75 30.28 10.64
C ARG A 24 -4.01 29.54 11.09
N LYS A 25 -5.00 30.28 11.61
CA LYS A 25 -6.30 29.74 12.02
C LYS A 25 -6.98 28.97 10.89
N GLY A 26 -6.94 29.51 9.67
CA GLY A 26 -7.57 28.87 8.51
C GLY A 26 -6.97 27.50 8.18
N ASP A 27 -5.63 27.40 8.21
CA ASP A 27 -4.95 26.13 7.96
C ASP A 27 -5.27 25.09 9.03
N ARG A 28 -5.39 25.48 10.31
CA ARG A 28 -5.83 24.57 11.38
C ARG A 28 -7.26 24.06 11.14
N THR A 29 -8.18 24.93 10.76
CA THR A 29 -9.56 24.53 10.44
C THR A 29 -9.58 23.54 9.29
N ARG A 30 -8.79 23.79 8.25
CA ARG A 30 -8.67 22.93 7.08
C ARG A 30 -8.15 21.53 7.42
N GLU A 31 -7.09 21.44 8.22
CA GLU A 31 -6.57 20.14 8.71
C GLU A 31 -7.59 19.42 9.63
N ARG A 32 -8.35 20.14 10.46
CA ARG A 32 -9.44 19.55 11.27
C ARG A 32 -10.55 18.96 10.42
N LEU A 33 -10.94 19.65 9.34
CA LEU A 33 -11.91 19.11 8.38
C LEU A 33 -11.38 17.84 7.72
N LYS A 34 -10.10 17.80 7.33
CA LYS A 34 -9.48 16.57 6.79
C LYS A 34 -9.46 15.43 7.80
N LEU A 35 -9.13 15.71 9.06
CA LEU A 35 -9.15 14.69 10.12
C LEU A 35 -10.56 14.11 10.31
N ALA A 36 -11.56 14.98 10.36
CA ALA A 36 -12.95 14.59 10.45
C ALA A 36 -13.39 13.75 9.24
N ALA A 37 -13.07 14.20 8.02
CA ALA A 37 -13.40 13.47 6.80
C ALA A 37 -12.73 12.10 6.72
N ALA A 38 -11.44 12.00 7.06
CA ALA A 38 -10.75 10.71 7.12
C ALA A 38 -11.39 9.77 8.16
N THR A 39 -11.81 10.30 9.31
CA THR A 39 -12.49 9.53 10.36
C THR A 39 -13.87 9.04 9.92
N VAL A 40 -14.66 9.89 9.27
CA VAL A 40 -15.98 9.51 8.74
C VAL A 40 -15.83 8.49 7.61
N LEU A 41 -14.86 8.69 6.71
CA LEU A 41 -14.53 7.78 5.63
C LEU A 41 -14.17 6.38 6.14
N ASP A 42 -13.40 6.31 7.23
CA ASP A 42 -13.06 5.04 7.88
C ASP A 42 -14.30 4.33 8.44
N ARG A 43 -15.18 5.08 9.10
CA ARG A 43 -16.41 4.56 9.71
C ARG A 43 -17.43 4.04 8.70
N CYS A 44 -17.82 4.84 7.70
CA CYS A 44 -18.95 4.51 6.82
C CYS A 44 -18.59 4.35 5.34
N GLY A 45 -17.37 4.68 4.94
CA GLY A 45 -16.95 4.62 3.54
C GLY A 45 -17.39 5.83 2.73
N PHE A 46 -16.82 5.95 1.53
CA PHE A 46 -16.93 7.15 0.70
C PHE A 46 -18.36 7.42 0.22
N PHE A 47 -19.06 6.37 -0.24
CA PHE A 47 -20.40 6.52 -0.80
C PHE A 47 -21.41 6.99 0.25
N ALA A 48 -21.35 6.46 1.47
CA ALA A 48 -22.26 6.82 2.56
C ALA A 48 -21.88 8.14 3.26
N MET A 49 -20.63 8.60 3.14
CA MET A 49 -20.16 9.84 3.76
C MET A 49 -20.89 11.07 3.20
N ARG A 50 -21.34 11.96 4.09
CA ARG A 50 -21.95 13.26 3.78
C ARG A 50 -21.15 14.42 4.35
N VAL A 51 -21.31 15.61 3.77
CA VAL A 51 -20.67 16.85 4.26
C VAL A 51 -21.11 17.16 5.70
N THR A 52 -22.38 16.92 6.04
CA THR A 52 -22.92 17.07 7.39
C THR A 52 -22.14 16.25 8.41
N ASP A 53 -21.89 14.97 8.12
CA ASP A 53 -21.15 14.06 8.99
C ASP A 53 -19.73 14.58 9.27
N ILE A 54 -19.08 15.13 8.23
CA ILE A 54 -17.72 15.71 8.32
C ILE A 54 -17.75 16.96 9.21
N THR A 55 -18.72 17.85 8.98
CA THR A 55 -18.81 19.11 9.72
C THR A 55 -19.15 18.91 11.19
N GLU A 56 -20.05 17.97 11.50
CA GLU A 56 -20.38 17.55 12.86
C GLU A 56 -19.14 16.99 13.57
N ALA A 57 -18.43 16.05 12.92
CA ALA A 57 -17.20 15.48 13.46
C ALA A 57 -16.07 16.51 13.64
N ALA A 58 -16.01 17.55 12.81
CA ALA A 58 -15.03 18.62 12.91
C ALA A 58 -15.39 19.69 13.96
N GLY A 59 -16.64 19.73 14.42
CA GLY A 59 -17.20 20.84 15.20
C GLY A 59 -17.24 22.14 14.40
N ALA A 60 -17.61 22.07 13.11
CA ALA A 60 -17.69 23.19 12.18
C ALA A 60 -19.09 23.30 11.55
N SER A 61 -19.40 24.43 10.92
CA SER A 61 -20.61 24.57 10.10
C SER A 61 -20.38 24.12 8.66
N GLU A 62 -21.43 23.77 7.93
CA GLU A 62 -21.37 23.53 6.49
C GLU A 62 -20.82 24.74 5.72
N GLY A 63 -21.24 25.95 6.08
CA GLY A 63 -20.66 27.17 5.50
C GLY A 63 -19.15 27.28 5.70
N THR A 64 -18.62 26.77 6.83
CA THR A 64 -17.17 26.68 7.06
C THR A 64 -16.52 25.65 6.15
N PHE A 65 -17.16 24.49 5.94
CA PHE A 65 -16.65 23.47 5.01
C PHE A 65 -16.48 24.04 3.60
N TYR A 66 -17.52 24.70 3.08
CA TYR A 66 -17.51 25.23 1.71
C TYR A 66 -16.54 26.39 1.47
N ILE A 67 -15.97 26.99 2.53
CA ILE A 67 -14.84 27.93 2.40
C ILE A 67 -13.55 27.20 1.96
N TYR A 68 -13.38 25.93 2.36
CA TYR A 68 -12.13 25.17 2.13
C TYR A 68 -12.24 24.10 1.06
N PHE A 69 -13.41 23.49 0.90
CA PHE A 69 -13.62 22.34 0.01
C PHE A 69 -14.94 22.49 -0.73
N LYS A 70 -14.94 22.15 -2.02
CA LYS A 70 -16.12 22.29 -2.87
C LYS A 70 -17.22 21.29 -2.53
N ASP A 71 -16.80 20.06 -2.23
CA ASP A 71 -17.66 18.93 -1.95
C ASP A 71 -16.85 17.82 -1.24
N LYS A 72 -17.48 16.67 -1.00
CA LYS A 72 -16.82 15.52 -0.39
C LYS A 72 -15.74 14.89 -1.28
N ASN A 73 -15.82 15.02 -2.60
CA ASN A 73 -14.82 14.48 -3.53
C ASN A 73 -13.53 15.29 -3.40
N ASP A 74 -13.61 16.61 -3.35
CA ASP A 74 -12.49 17.54 -3.24
C ASP A 74 -11.63 17.27 -1.99
N ILE A 75 -12.26 17.21 -0.82
CA ILE A 75 -11.56 16.90 0.44
C ILE A 75 -10.97 15.48 0.44
N THR A 76 -11.68 14.50 -0.13
CA THR A 76 -11.21 13.11 -0.17
C THR A 76 -10.03 12.96 -1.13
N LEU A 77 -10.09 13.57 -2.31
CA LEU A 77 -8.98 13.57 -3.27
C LEU A 77 -7.72 14.17 -2.66
N GLU A 78 -7.86 15.21 -1.85
CA GLU A 78 -6.72 15.77 -1.16
C GLU A 78 -6.15 14.83 -0.10
N ILE A 79 -7.00 14.26 0.75
CA ILE A 79 -6.59 13.28 1.76
C ILE A 79 -5.86 12.12 1.09
N LEU A 80 -6.40 11.57 0.01
CA LEU A 80 -5.78 10.48 -0.74
C LEU A 80 -4.47 10.91 -1.40
N ARG A 81 -4.38 12.13 -1.93
CA ARG A 81 -3.14 12.65 -2.52
C ARG A 81 -2.04 12.74 -1.47
N GLU A 82 -2.34 13.28 -0.30
CA GLU A 82 -1.39 13.35 0.82
C GLU A 82 -1.01 11.95 1.31
N PHE A 83 -1.99 11.05 1.39
CA PHE A 83 -1.79 9.68 1.83
C PHE A 83 -0.88 8.90 0.87
N LEU A 84 -1.21 8.85 -0.42
CA LEU A 84 -0.42 8.15 -1.43
C LEU A 84 0.98 8.75 -1.60
N PHE A 85 1.10 10.08 -1.57
CA PHE A 85 2.41 10.75 -1.59
C PHE A 85 3.25 10.42 -0.35
N GLY A 86 2.61 10.30 0.81
CA GLY A 86 3.26 9.85 2.03
C GLY A 86 3.87 8.46 1.86
N ILE A 87 3.10 7.49 1.35
CA ILE A 87 3.55 6.13 1.07
C ILE A 87 4.75 6.13 0.11
N GLN A 88 4.64 6.87 -1.00
CA GLN A 88 5.72 6.98 -1.98
C GLN A 88 7.03 7.45 -1.34
N ASN A 89 6.99 8.49 -0.50
CA ASN A 89 8.19 9.00 0.16
C ASN A 89 8.77 8.05 1.21
N SER A 90 7.91 7.36 1.98
CA SER A 90 8.39 6.38 2.98
C SER A 90 9.24 5.30 2.34
N THR A 91 8.89 4.93 1.11
CA THR A 91 9.56 3.84 0.39
C THR A 91 10.72 4.32 -0.46
N ALA A 92 10.70 5.56 -0.94
CA ALA A 92 11.79 6.16 -1.72
C ALA A 92 13.03 6.45 -0.87
N ASN A 93 12.84 6.74 0.42
CA ASN A 93 13.91 7.05 1.37
C ASN A 93 14.53 5.81 2.04
N GLU A 94 14.20 4.60 1.59
CA GLU A 94 14.82 3.39 2.10
C GLU A 94 16.29 3.33 1.63
N PRO A 95 17.27 3.19 2.55
CA PRO A 95 18.69 3.24 2.20
C PRO A 95 19.04 2.23 1.10
N GLU A 96 19.75 2.70 0.06
CA GLU A 96 20.46 1.81 -0.87
C GLU A 96 21.51 1.04 -0.04
N GLY A 97 21.28 -0.26 0.18
CA GLY A 97 22.17 -1.08 1.01
C GLY A 97 21.53 -2.17 1.86
N ARG A 98 20.23 -2.50 1.69
CA ARG A 98 19.69 -3.70 2.34
C ARG A 98 20.41 -4.94 1.80
N ASP A 99 20.97 -5.72 2.71
CA ASP A 99 21.92 -6.83 2.49
C ASP A 99 21.51 -7.90 1.45
N SER A 100 20.27 -7.87 0.94
CA SER A 100 19.80 -8.73 -0.16
C SER A 100 18.55 -8.19 -0.88
N PRO A 101 18.29 -8.58 -2.15
CA PRO A 101 17.02 -8.31 -2.84
C PRO A 101 15.79 -8.78 -2.05
N PHE A 102 15.90 -9.93 -1.36
CA PHE A 102 14.81 -10.46 -0.54
C PHE A 102 14.42 -9.50 0.59
N ASN A 103 15.38 -8.95 1.33
CA ASN A 103 15.08 -8.04 2.44
C ASN A 103 14.40 -6.77 1.94
N SER A 104 14.80 -6.25 0.77
CA SER A 104 14.15 -5.08 0.17
C SER A 104 12.69 -5.34 -0.22
N ILE A 105 12.43 -6.50 -0.84
CA ILE A 105 11.07 -6.93 -1.18
C ILE A 105 10.24 -7.13 0.10
N ARG A 106 10.80 -7.81 1.09
CA ARG A 106 10.14 -8.13 2.37
C ARG A 106 9.74 -6.89 3.13
N GLU A 107 10.62 -5.93 3.27
CA GLU A 107 10.31 -4.68 3.95
C GLU A 107 9.23 -3.89 3.20
N SER A 108 9.29 -3.84 1.87
CA SER A 108 8.24 -3.21 1.05
C SER A 108 6.88 -3.89 1.23
N ASN A 109 6.84 -5.23 1.21
CA ASN A 109 5.61 -6.01 1.40
C ASN A 109 5.06 -5.85 2.82
N LEU A 110 5.92 -5.91 3.84
CA LEU A 110 5.53 -5.73 5.23
C LEU A 110 4.99 -4.32 5.48
N LEU A 111 5.63 -3.32 4.88
CA LEU A 111 5.19 -1.93 4.94
C LEU A 111 3.80 -1.78 4.33
N TRP A 112 3.60 -2.34 3.14
CA TRP A 112 2.30 -2.35 2.47
C TRP A 112 1.21 -3.01 3.31
N LEU A 113 1.45 -4.22 3.84
CA LEU A 113 0.49 -4.92 4.70
C LEU A 113 0.08 -4.07 5.91
N LYS A 114 1.06 -3.47 6.61
CA LYS A 114 0.81 -2.60 7.77
C LYS A 114 0.06 -1.33 7.37
N LEU A 115 0.41 -0.72 6.24
CA LEU A 115 -0.30 0.46 5.72
C LEU A 115 -1.76 0.15 5.43
N VAL A 116 -2.04 -0.97 4.77
CA VAL A 116 -3.42 -1.34 4.44
C VAL A 116 -4.22 -1.62 5.70
N ARG A 117 -3.69 -2.37 6.66
CA ARG A 117 -4.38 -2.63 7.94
C ARG A 117 -4.65 -1.37 8.73
N ASN A 118 -3.67 -0.47 8.83
CA ASN A 118 -3.78 0.74 9.65
C ASN A 118 -4.58 1.87 8.99
N ASN A 119 -4.99 1.69 7.73
CA ASN A 119 -5.69 2.70 6.94
C ASN A 119 -6.82 2.08 6.08
N ALA A 120 -7.51 1.06 6.60
CA ALA A 120 -8.49 0.27 5.84
C ALA A 120 -9.58 1.12 5.17
N GLY A 121 -10.09 2.17 5.84
CA GLY A 121 -11.04 3.11 5.26
C GLY A 121 -10.54 3.85 4.03
N LEU A 122 -9.29 4.34 4.10
CA LEU A 122 -8.64 5.02 2.98
C LEU A 122 -8.34 4.05 1.84
N MET A 123 -7.87 2.84 2.16
CA MET A 123 -7.61 1.81 1.17
C MET A 123 -8.88 1.34 0.48
N ARG A 124 -9.98 1.18 1.22
CA ARG A 124 -11.31 0.93 0.65
C ARG A 124 -11.69 2.01 -0.36
N CYS A 125 -11.46 3.28 -0.03
CA CYS A 125 -11.70 4.38 -0.96
C CYS A 125 -10.81 4.29 -2.21
N VAL A 126 -9.51 4.02 -2.05
CA VAL A 126 -8.56 3.83 -3.15
C VAL A 126 -9.02 2.73 -4.10
N PHE A 127 -9.53 1.61 -3.58
CA PHE A 127 -9.91 0.46 -4.38
C PHE A 127 -11.32 0.54 -4.98
N GLN A 128 -12.29 1.11 -4.28
CA GLN A 128 -13.70 1.17 -4.73
C GLN A 128 -13.98 2.40 -5.61
N VAL A 129 -13.54 3.58 -5.20
CA VAL A 129 -13.95 4.85 -5.85
C VAL A 129 -13.18 5.09 -7.13
N SER A 130 -11.98 4.52 -7.26
CA SER A 130 -11.19 4.59 -8.49
C SER A 130 -11.89 3.95 -9.69
N ASP A 131 -12.81 3.01 -9.47
CA ASP A 131 -13.56 2.37 -10.56
C ASP A 131 -14.70 3.29 -11.07
N ASP A 132 -15.17 4.21 -10.24
CA ASP A 132 -16.35 5.06 -10.51
C ASP A 132 -16.02 6.51 -10.87
N ASP A 133 -14.92 7.08 -10.34
CA ASP A 133 -14.55 8.50 -10.54
C ASP A 133 -13.19 8.66 -11.26
N PRO A 134 -13.16 9.28 -12.45
CA PRO A 134 -11.93 9.47 -13.23
C PRO A 134 -10.82 10.26 -12.51
N ALA A 135 -11.15 11.18 -11.60
CA ALA A 135 -10.15 11.94 -10.85
C ALA A 135 -9.44 11.06 -9.82
N PHE A 136 -10.18 10.17 -9.15
CA PHE A 136 -9.63 9.18 -8.23
C PHE A 136 -8.77 8.15 -8.98
N SER A 137 -9.30 7.61 -10.08
CA SER A 137 -8.58 6.71 -10.98
C SER A 137 -7.21 7.28 -11.40
N ARG A 138 -7.19 8.53 -11.90
CA ARG A 138 -5.94 9.19 -12.31
C ARG A 138 -4.94 9.33 -11.17
N LEU A 139 -5.40 9.69 -9.97
CA LEU A 139 -4.53 9.83 -8.80
C LEU A 139 -3.88 8.49 -8.41
N VAL A 140 -4.69 7.43 -8.35
CA VAL A 140 -4.23 6.09 -7.97
C VAL A 140 -3.31 5.50 -9.05
N HIS A 141 -3.68 5.60 -10.33
CA HIS A 141 -2.86 5.10 -11.43
C HIS A 141 -1.53 5.84 -11.55
N ALA A 142 -1.49 7.16 -11.35
CA ALA A 142 -0.24 7.90 -11.31
C ALA A 142 0.65 7.39 -10.15
N SER A 143 0.06 7.17 -8.97
CA SER A 143 0.81 6.66 -7.82
C SER A 143 1.39 5.27 -8.06
N ASN A 144 0.57 4.35 -8.56
CA ASN A 144 0.95 2.97 -8.86
C ASN A 144 2.01 2.91 -9.96
N ARG A 145 1.87 3.73 -11.02
CA ARG A 145 2.86 3.80 -12.10
C ARG A 145 4.23 4.19 -11.57
N SER A 146 4.32 5.27 -10.79
CA SER A 146 5.60 5.72 -10.21
C SER A 146 6.24 4.63 -9.33
N TRP A 147 5.43 3.90 -8.56
CA TRP A 147 5.88 2.77 -7.76
C TRP A 147 6.45 1.63 -8.60
N TYR A 148 5.69 1.13 -9.58
CA TYR A 148 6.12 -0.01 -10.39
C TYR A 148 7.32 0.30 -11.27
N GLU A 149 7.41 1.51 -11.83
CA GLU A 149 8.58 1.93 -12.58
C GLU A 149 9.84 1.96 -11.70
N ARG A 150 9.71 2.29 -10.40
CA ARG A 150 10.82 2.26 -9.44
C ARG A 150 11.28 0.84 -9.17
N ILE A 151 10.35 -0.09 -8.97
CA ILE A 151 10.67 -1.54 -8.84
C ILE A 151 11.40 -2.00 -10.10
N ALA A 152 10.84 -1.74 -11.29
CA ALA A 152 11.43 -2.16 -12.55
C ALA A 152 12.87 -1.62 -12.74
N ARG A 153 13.11 -0.33 -12.43
CA ARG A 153 14.46 0.25 -12.44
C ARG A 153 15.40 -0.46 -11.46
N SER A 154 14.92 -0.80 -10.26
CA SER A 154 15.71 -1.54 -9.27
C SER A 154 16.05 -2.96 -9.76
N VAL A 155 15.09 -3.66 -10.36
CA VAL A 155 15.27 -5.01 -10.91
C VAL A 155 16.31 -5.01 -12.03
N VAL A 156 16.20 -4.08 -12.99
CA VAL A 156 17.17 -3.95 -14.08
C VAL A 156 18.57 -3.64 -13.56
N ARG A 157 18.69 -2.82 -12.49
CA ARG A 157 19.98 -2.44 -11.91
C ARG A 157 20.68 -3.59 -11.17
N HIS A 158 19.93 -4.45 -10.48
CA HIS A 158 20.47 -5.47 -9.59
C HIS A 158 20.58 -6.87 -10.24
N ASN A 159 20.13 -7.03 -11.49
CA ASN A 159 20.40 -8.22 -12.29
C ASN A 159 21.63 -7.99 -13.18
N ASP A 160 22.23 -9.08 -13.67
CA ASP A 160 23.34 -9.01 -14.63
C ASP A 160 22.94 -8.19 -15.85
N LYS A 161 23.90 -7.46 -16.43
CA LYS A 161 23.65 -6.57 -17.55
C LYS A 161 23.04 -7.35 -18.73
N GLY A 162 21.83 -6.98 -19.13
CA GLY A 162 21.10 -7.62 -20.23
C GLY A 162 20.30 -8.86 -19.83
N ALA A 163 20.31 -9.29 -18.55
CA ALA A 163 19.53 -10.42 -18.09
C ALA A 163 18.01 -10.13 -18.03
N VAL A 164 17.62 -8.89 -17.72
CA VAL A 164 16.22 -8.44 -17.70
C VAL A 164 16.15 -7.02 -18.26
N ASP A 165 15.30 -6.78 -19.24
CA ASP A 165 15.03 -5.43 -19.76
C ASP A 165 13.93 -4.70 -18.96
N PHE A 166 13.85 -3.39 -19.14
CA PHE A 166 12.89 -2.57 -18.39
C PHE A 166 11.41 -2.93 -18.67
N PRO A 167 10.97 -3.14 -19.92
CA PRO A 167 9.60 -3.57 -20.19
C PRO A 167 9.22 -4.88 -19.51
N THR A 168 10.11 -5.88 -19.51
CA THR A 168 9.88 -7.17 -18.85
C THR A 168 9.79 -7.00 -17.34
N ALA A 169 10.72 -6.25 -16.74
CA ALA A 169 10.68 -5.96 -15.30
C ALA A 169 9.43 -5.18 -14.90
N LEU A 170 8.98 -4.23 -15.72
CA LEU A 170 7.78 -3.45 -15.48
C LEU A 170 6.51 -4.30 -15.56
N PHE A 171 6.40 -5.18 -16.55
CA PHE A 171 5.30 -6.13 -16.67
C PHE A 171 5.21 -7.06 -15.45
N ALA A 172 6.34 -7.60 -15.00
CA ALA A 172 6.39 -8.44 -13.81
C ALA A 172 5.98 -7.67 -12.55
N ALA A 173 6.47 -6.44 -12.38
CA ALA A 173 6.11 -5.58 -11.25
C ALA A 173 4.61 -5.26 -11.22
N TRP A 174 4.01 -4.93 -12.37
CA TRP A 174 2.56 -4.71 -12.50
C TRP A 174 1.76 -5.97 -12.15
N SER A 175 2.17 -7.13 -12.66
CA SER A 175 1.47 -8.39 -12.43
C SER A 175 1.47 -8.78 -10.95
N LEU A 176 2.63 -8.67 -10.30
CA LEU A 176 2.77 -8.90 -8.86
C LEU A 176 1.98 -7.88 -8.03
N GLY A 177 1.94 -6.63 -8.48
CA GLY A 177 1.13 -5.58 -7.88
C GLY A 177 -0.37 -5.84 -7.98
N ALA A 178 -0.88 -6.24 -9.14
CA ALA A 178 -2.28 -6.61 -9.33
C ALA A 178 -2.68 -7.80 -8.45
N MET A 179 -1.80 -8.81 -8.33
CA MET A 179 -1.98 -9.91 -7.38
C MET A 179 -2.10 -9.39 -5.95
N MET A 180 -1.23 -8.48 -5.53
CA MET A 180 -1.28 -7.86 -4.20
C MET A 180 -2.56 -7.07 -3.96
N ASP A 181 -3.02 -6.28 -4.94
CA ASP A 181 -4.24 -5.48 -4.82
C ASP A 181 -5.47 -6.36 -4.56
N GLU A 182 -5.64 -7.43 -5.35
CA GLU A 182 -6.75 -8.38 -5.15
C GLU A 182 -6.61 -9.14 -3.83
N PHE A 183 -5.39 -9.52 -3.45
CA PHE A 183 -5.12 -10.16 -2.17
C PHE A 183 -5.56 -9.27 -1.00
N MET A 184 -5.25 -7.97 -1.04
CA MET A 184 -5.68 -7.01 -0.02
C MET A 184 -7.20 -6.80 -0.02
N ARG A 185 -7.83 -6.74 -1.20
CA ARG A 185 -9.29 -6.64 -1.31
C ARG A 185 -9.99 -7.79 -0.59
N ARG A 186 -9.55 -9.03 -0.84
CA ARG A 186 -10.09 -10.24 -0.20
C ARG A 186 -9.79 -10.37 1.28
N MET A 187 -8.71 -9.75 1.77
CA MET A 187 -8.40 -9.77 3.21
C MET A 187 -9.19 -8.73 4.01
N LEU A 188 -9.31 -7.50 3.49
CA LEU A 188 -9.63 -6.34 4.32
C LEU A 188 -10.80 -5.50 3.81
N ILE A 189 -11.08 -5.52 2.50
CA ILE A 189 -12.10 -4.64 1.91
C ILE A 189 -13.43 -5.38 1.78
N TYR A 190 -13.37 -6.57 1.18
CA TYR A 190 -14.46 -7.55 1.11
C TYR A 190 -13.90 -8.86 1.64
N PRO A 191 -13.85 -9.03 2.98
CA PRO A 191 -13.25 -10.21 3.59
C PRO A 191 -13.91 -11.49 3.07
N ASP A 192 -13.14 -12.29 2.35
CA ASP A 192 -13.51 -13.66 2.01
C ASP A 192 -13.18 -14.52 3.24
N GLU A 193 -14.20 -14.95 3.97
CA GLU A 193 -14.05 -15.65 5.26
C GLU A 193 -13.19 -16.92 5.13
N ALA A 194 -13.38 -17.69 4.04
CA ALA A 194 -12.60 -18.90 3.80
C ALA A 194 -11.13 -18.57 3.52
N PHE A 195 -10.89 -17.52 2.74
CA PHE A 195 -9.54 -17.04 2.46
C PHE A 195 -8.84 -16.50 3.72
N VAL A 196 -9.53 -15.70 4.53
CA VAL A 196 -9.00 -15.15 5.78
C VAL A 196 -8.70 -16.27 6.78
N ALA A 197 -9.59 -17.26 6.92
CA ALA A 197 -9.36 -18.43 7.77
C ALA A 197 -8.11 -19.21 7.30
N PHE A 198 -8.00 -19.47 6.00
CA PHE A 198 -6.81 -20.11 5.42
C PHE A 198 -5.52 -19.35 5.75
N LEU A 199 -5.52 -18.01 5.58
CA LEU A 199 -4.35 -17.19 5.93
C LEU A 199 -4.02 -17.26 7.42
N GLY A 200 -5.03 -17.30 8.29
CA GLY A 200 -4.85 -17.47 9.73
C GLY A 200 -4.09 -18.75 10.09
N GLU A 201 -4.24 -19.82 9.29
CA GLU A 201 -3.52 -21.08 9.48
C GLU A 201 -2.09 -21.05 8.92
N VAL A 202 -1.89 -20.50 7.71
CA VAL A 202 -0.62 -20.64 6.98
C VAL A 202 0.33 -19.44 7.12
N ALA A 203 -0.21 -18.26 7.44
CA ALA A 203 0.50 -16.99 7.55
C ALA A 203 -0.16 -16.07 8.61
N PRO A 204 -0.09 -16.42 9.91
CA PRO A 204 -0.90 -15.81 10.97
C PRO A 204 -0.54 -14.36 11.34
N SER A 205 0.57 -13.81 10.82
CA SER A 205 1.01 -12.44 11.08
C SER A 205 1.41 -11.73 9.80
N ASP A 206 1.45 -10.39 9.84
CA ASP A 206 1.93 -9.58 8.72
C ASP A 206 3.37 -9.93 8.35
N GLU A 207 4.22 -10.23 9.32
CA GLU A 207 5.59 -10.68 9.09
C GLU A 207 5.62 -12.03 8.34
N ALA A 208 4.81 -13.00 8.77
CA ALA A 208 4.75 -14.32 8.12
C ALA A 208 4.19 -14.24 6.69
N LEU A 209 3.17 -13.39 6.49
CA LEU A 209 2.59 -13.14 5.18
C LEU A 209 3.57 -12.39 4.27
N ALA A 210 4.24 -11.36 4.78
CA ALA A 210 5.28 -10.64 4.06
C ALA A 210 6.41 -11.58 3.63
N ASP A 211 6.85 -12.50 4.49
CA ASP A 211 7.87 -13.50 4.14
C ASP A 211 7.41 -14.39 2.98
N ALA A 212 6.17 -14.89 3.03
CA ALA A 212 5.64 -15.79 1.99
C ALA A 212 5.50 -15.09 0.63
N LEU A 213 4.92 -13.88 0.61
CA LEU A 213 4.77 -13.08 -0.60
C LEU A 213 6.13 -12.70 -1.19
N SER A 214 7.10 -12.38 -0.33
CA SER A 214 8.45 -12.01 -0.76
C SER A 214 9.20 -13.14 -1.44
N VAL A 215 8.93 -14.40 -1.09
CA VAL A 215 9.50 -15.54 -1.82
C VAL A 215 8.96 -15.61 -3.25
N ILE A 216 7.66 -15.35 -3.45
CA ILE A 216 7.04 -15.34 -4.79
C ILE A 216 7.66 -14.21 -5.62
N TRP A 217 7.71 -13.00 -5.05
CA TRP A 217 8.31 -11.83 -5.70
C TRP A 217 9.80 -12.04 -6.02
N LEU A 218 10.58 -12.59 -5.10
CA LEU A 218 12.02 -12.85 -5.31
C LEU A 218 12.24 -13.76 -6.52
N ARG A 219 11.45 -14.83 -6.66
CA ARG A 219 11.60 -15.78 -7.78
C ARG A 219 11.30 -15.17 -9.13
N VAL A 220 10.29 -14.30 -9.19
CA VAL A 220 9.88 -13.66 -10.44
C VAL A 220 10.86 -12.55 -10.83
N LEU A 221 11.29 -11.73 -9.86
CA LEU A 221 12.09 -10.53 -10.14
C LEU A 221 13.61 -10.77 -10.09
N TYR A 222 14.04 -11.80 -9.36
CA TYR A 222 15.44 -12.13 -9.10
C TYR A 222 15.64 -13.66 -9.08
N PRO A 223 15.41 -14.37 -10.19
CA PRO A 223 15.42 -15.84 -10.22
C PRO A 223 16.76 -16.46 -9.77
N SER A 224 17.87 -15.75 -9.96
CA SER A 224 19.21 -16.19 -9.52
C SER A 224 19.49 -15.93 -8.03
N ALA A 225 18.68 -15.09 -7.36
CA ALA A 225 18.89 -14.75 -5.96
C ALA A 225 18.35 -15.84 -5.03
N LYS A 226 19.12 -16.18 -4.00
CA LYS A 226 18.71 -17.17 -3.00
C LYS A 226 17.87 -16.52 -1.90
N ALA A 227 16.75 -17.16 -1.57
CA ALA A 227 15.99 -16.80 -0.39
C ALA A 227 16.81 -17.08 0.89
N PRO A 228 16.57 -16.35 2.00
CA PRO A 228 17.25 -16.60 3.27
C PRO A 228 17.05 -18.02 3.79
N THR A 229 18.05 -18.54 4.48
CA THR A 229 18.02 -19.91 5.05
C THR A 229 17.08 -20.04 6.24
N ARG A 230 16.81 -18.94 6.97
CA ARG A 230 16.00 -18.91 8.19
C ARG A 230 14.54 -18.49 7.96
N LEU A 231 13.92 -18.94 6.88
CA LEU A 231 12.47 -18.76 6.69
C LEU A 231 11.66 -19.78 7.51
N ALA A 232 10.45 -19.41 7.91
CA ALA A 232 9.51 -20.25 8.65
C ALA A 232 8.20 -20.47 7.88
N GLY A 233 7.35 -21.36 8.39
CA GLY A 233 5.97 -21.54 7.92
C GLY A 233 5.82 -21.71 6.40
N LEU A 234 4.85 -20.99 5.83
CA LEU A 234 4.57 -21.00 4.39
C LEU A 234 5.77 -20.51 3.55
N ALA A 235 6.48 -19.47 3.97
CA ALA A 235 7.62 -18.93 3.23
C ALA A 235 8.73 -19.99 3.03
N ARG A 236 9.01 -20.81 4.06
CA ARG A 236 9.96 -21.92 3.96
C ARG A 236 9.49 -23.03 3.02
N LYS A 237 8.19 -23.33 3.03
CA LYS A 237 7.62 -24.33 2.10
C LYS A 237 7.72 -23.80 0.67
N LEU A 238 7.28 -22.57 0.44
CA LEU A 238 7.36 -21.88 -0.84
C LEU A 238 8.80 -21.88 -1.35
N SER A 239 9.80 -21.48 -0.56
CA SER A 239 11.20 -21.37 -1.01
C SER A 239 11.81 -22.71 -1.46
N ARG A 240 11.23 -23.84 -1.06
CA ARG A 240 11.63 -25.19 -1.47
C ARG A 240 10.91 -25.72 -2.71
N LEU A 241 9.80 -25.10 -3.14
CA LEU A 241 9.00 -25.54 -4.30
C LEU A 241 9.71 -25.46 -5.68
N SER A 242 11.03 -25.24 -5.74
CA SER A 242 11.76 -25.22 -7.01
C SER A 242 13.25 -25.56 -6.82
N ALA A 243 13.50 -26.80 -6.39
CA ALA A 243 14.81 -27.44 -6.50
C ALA A 243 14.74 -28.95 -6.87
N SER A 244 13.55 -29.53 -7.09
CA SER A 244 13.39 -30.99 -7.27
C SER A 244 12.84 -31.45 -8.62
N GLU A 245 12.65 -30.60 -9.63
CA GLU A 245 12.05 -31.02 -10.92
C GLU A 245 12.88 -30.65 -12.17
N ALA A 246 14.06 -30.04 -12.01
CA ALA A 246 14.98 -29.83 -13.13
C ALA A 246 15.97 -31.00 -13.35
N GLY A 247 15.65 -32.18 -12.80
CA GLY A 247 16.55 -33.34 -12.71
C GLY A 247 15.98 -34.63 -13.28
N GLU A 248 15.04 -34.58 -14.22
CA GLU A 248 14.57 -35.78 -14.93
C GLU A 248 14.00 -35.41 -16.32
N PHE A 249 14.84 -34.82 -17.17
CA PHE A 249 14.77 -35.11 -18.61
C PHE A 249 16.08 -35.75 -19.02
N VAL A 250 16.20 -37.01 -18.60
CA VAL A 250 17.17 -37.96 -19.15
C VAL A 250 16.80 -38.16 -20.63
N SER A 251 17.80 -37.87 -21.46
CA SER A 251 18.09 -38.44 -22.77
C SER A 251 17.14 -39.54 -23.26
N VAL A 252 16.44 -39.27 -24.36
CA VAL A 252 16.25 -40.22 -25.48
C VAL A 252 16.37 -39.43 -26.77
#